data_AF-A0A661I0A6-F1
#
_entry.id   AF-A0A661I0A6-F1
#
_cell.length_a   1.000
_cell.length_b   1.000
_cell.length_c   1.000
_cell.angle_alpha   90.00
_cell.angle_beta   90.00
_cell.angle_gamma   90.00
#
_symmetry.space_group_name_H-M   'P 1'
#
loop_
_entity.id
_entity.type
_entity.pdbx_description
1 polymer ?
#
loop_
_entity_poly.entity_id
_entity_poly.type
_entity_poly.pdbx_seq_one_letter_code
_entity_poly.pdbx_strand_id
1 'polypeptide(L)'
;MIINACDLWKELTQKRNFDEKYYDLEEAKIIKKKLSLPTDKTIYMGLKKNKVSVEKFIKVFFEANASYTLMMNDLLNMFEEIGAKETDNKLEISFEFEKDKPHTVNLDSFKSMIQKWDIVDENILLPNIINPSDYFTLSESLSELGFENRNLELKQVDCETYILKFGLTKNNELDILLKSYENLFNEIINNIDRYKIANKNYSEYNNKFNYIRFAFDNAPWFIINKIEVMIKEISLNKITNISDIINLLDEFLINIEFNKITTKEKVEVFEEFLDLPFWKKRHELYSVWVFAVIYNVIKKYEHKVHVINGKLIFPFKETHLATIYQNKNIYIYCEKKTQLINPIGKGRKRNIQPDYSFYIEPLSDINSSILEIECKQYKQQNSDNFARALIDYSNGRPKSQVFLVNHGDVNYKNIEKKAIKLVNDFDKKRCKAFGNIISNSLETKELQKEIESILLDTYLISENSKIKVKLTWGINPKDLDLSCDFDGSAKYTINYKNKSFNNKIFFKDDITNGYGPEEIEFTVYENAKYNFFVNDYHKTKGLKDSKLKVEFFIDEELIKSIELDESFTEEDIWNICLLNIIKLNNKEYFMNFEL
;
A
#
# COMPACT_ATOMS: atom_id res chain seq x y z
N MET A 1 11.29 -1.52 -36.44
CA MET A 1 12.06 -2.65 -35.89
C MET A 1 13.04 -2.08 -34.89
N ILE A 2 12.96 -2.52 -33.63
CA ILE A 2 13.85 -2.05 -32.56
C ILE A 2 15.11 -2.90 -32.60
N ILE A 3 16.25 -2.28 -32.92
CA ILE A 3 17.52 -3.00 -33.16
C ILE A 3 18.58 -2.64 -32.11
N ASN A 4 18.40 -1.54 -31.37
CA ASN A 4 19.32 -1.06 -30.35
C ASN A 4 18.60 -0.17 -29.31
N ALA A 5 19.31 0.20 -28.24
CA ALA A 5 18.76 1.02 -27.15
C ALA A 5 18.29 2.42 -27.60
N CYS A 6 18.89 3.00 -28.65
CA CYS A 6 18.48 4.31 -29.16
C CYS A 6 17.14 4.25 -29.89
N ASP A 7 16.88 3.17 -30.64
CA ASP A 7 15.60 2.94 -31.29
C ASP A 7 14.50 2.69 -30.25
N LEU A 8 14.84 1.91 -29.21
CA LEU A 8 13.94 1.65 -28.10
C LEU A 8 13.56 2.93 -27.34
N TRP A 9 14.53 3.79 -27.07
CA TRP A 9 14.29 5.09 -26.44
C TRP A 9 13.40 6.01 -27.28
N LYS A 10 13.57 6.02 -28.61
CA LYS A 10 12.68 6.76 -29.52
C LYS A 10 11.25 6.23 -29.45
N GLU A 11 11.09 4.91 -29.46
CA GLU A 11 9.77 4.29 -29.33
C GLU A 11 9.07 4.72 -28.03
N LEU A 12 9.80 4.63 -26.90
CA LEU A 12 9.33 5.04 -25.57
C LEU A 12 8.84 6.50 -25.55
N THR A 13 9.65 7.42 -26.06
CA THR A 13 9.37 8.86 -25.98
C THR A 13 8.35 9.32 -27.03
N GLN A 14 8.34 8.73 -28.24
CA GLN A 14 7.51 9.21 -29.35
C GLN A 14 6.13 8.55 -29.40
N LYS A 15 6.01 7.27 -29.01
CA LYS A 15 4.77 6.50 -29.15
C LYS A 15 4.16 6.07 -27.83
N ARG A 16 4.97 5.99 -26.77
CA ARG A 16 4.58 5.44 -25.46
C ARG A 16 4.54 6.50 -24.36
N ASN A 17 4.69 7.78 -24.73
CA ASN A 17 4.60 8.95 -23.86
C ASN A 17 5.54 8.89 -22.65
N PHE A 18 6.74 8.31 -22.79
CA PHE A 18 7.78 8.45 -21.77
C PHE A 18 8.34 9.88 -21.80
N ASP A 19 8.35 10.53 -20.64
CA ASP A 19 8.63 11.95 -20.46
C ASP A 19 9.75 12.18 -19.45
N GLU A 20 10.99 12.09 -19.94
CA GLU A 20 12.22 12.21 -19.14
C GLU A 20 12.40 13.59 -18.46
N LYS A 21 11.57 14.57 -18.81
CA LYS A 21 11.66 15.93 -18.27
C LYS A 21 10.67 16.16 -17.14
N TYR A 22 9.59 15.39 -17.12
CA TYR A 22 8.40 15.74 -16.39
C TYR A 22 7.87 14.54 -15.58
N TYR A 23 6.91 13.78 -16.12
CA TYR A 23 6.26 12.71 -15.36
C TYR A 23 7.21 11.58 -14.97
N ASP A 24 8.20 11.29 -15.81
CA ASP A 24 9.17 10.20 -15.59
C ASP A 24 10.56 10.73 -15.26
N LEU A 25 10.63 11.91 -14.62
CA LEU A 25 11.90 12.55 -14.30
C LEU A 25 12.74 11.72 -13.32
N GLU A 26 12.11 11.10 -12.32
CA GLU A 26 12.84 10.30 -11.32
C GLU A 26 13.34 8.98 -11.93
N GLU A 27 12.51 8.34 -12.74
CA GLU A 27 12.84 7.15 -13.51
C GLU A 27 13.98 7.48 -14.49
N ALA A 28 13.92 8.63 -15.18
CA ALA A 28 14.99 9.10 -16.05
C ALA A 28 16.29 9.38 -15.30
N LYS A 29 16.23 9.95 -14.08
CA LYS A 29 17.42 10.12 -13.22
C LYS A 29 18.03 8.77 -12.85
N ILE A 30 17.21 7.77 -12.49
CA ILE A 30 17.67 6.41 -12.18
C ILE A 30 18.33 5.79 -13.41
N ILE A 31 17.69 5.89 -14.59
CA ILE A 31 18.23 5.38 -15.86
C ILE A 31 19.60 6.01 -16.14
N LYS A 32 19.70 7.34 -16.08
CA LYS A 32 20.97 8.05 -16.30
C LYS A 32 22.05 7.61 -15.31
N LYS A 33 21.72 7.51 -14.03
CA LYS A 33 22.65 7.09 -12.97
C LYS A 33 23.16 5.68 -13.20
N LYS A 34 22.26 4.71 -13.43
CA LYS A 34 22.61 3.28 -13.56
C LYS A 34 23.32 2.94 -14.87
N LEU A 35 23.07 3.68 -15.94
CA LEU A 35 23.77 3.54 -17.22
C LEU A 35 25.01 4.45 -17.33
N SER A 36 25.37 5.18 -16.27
CA SER A 36 26.47 6.16 -16.28
C SER A 36 26.38 7.15 -17.44
N LEU A 37 25.16 7.62 -17.73
CA LEU A 37 24.90 8.63 -18.76
C LEU A 37 25.16 10.04 -18.21
N PRO A 38 25.58 11.00 -19.06
CA PRO A 38 25.74 12.39 -18.64
C PRO A 38 24.42 12.99 -18.12
N THR A 39 24.45 13.62 -16.95
CA THR A 39 23.26 14.22 -16.33
C THR A 39 22.74 15.43 -17.11
N ASP A 40 23.63 16.18 -17.77
CA ASP A 40 23.36 17.39 -18.56
C ASP A 40 22.87 17.10 -19.99
N LYS A 41 22.84 15.83 -20.41
CA LYS A 41 22.38 15.41 -21.74
C LYS A 41 21.08 14.63 -21.66
N THR A 42 20.40 14.49 -22.80
CA THR A 42 19.23 13.60 -22.93
C THR A 42 19.67 12.14 -22.87
N ILE A 43 18.78 11.25 -22.43
CA ILE A 43 19.10 9.81 -22.40
C ILE A 43 19.50 9.32 -23.78
N TYR A 44 18.81 9.74 -24.85
CA TYR A 44 19.17 9.41 -26.24
C TYR A 44 20.65 9.68 -26.58
N MET A 45 21.15 10.87 -26.26
CA MET A 45 22.54 11.23 -26.54
C MET A 45 23.52 10.39 -25.71
N GLY A 46 23.17 10.10 -24.46
CA GLY A 46 23.94 9.23 -23.58
C GLY A 46 24.03 7.79 -24.13
N LEU A 47 22.89 7.21 -24.51
CA LEU A 47 22.82 5.86 -25.10
C LEU A 47 23.66 5.75 -26.36
N LYS A 48 23.58 6.75 -27.26
CA LYS A 48 24.35 6.79 -28.49
C LYS A 48 25.86 6.86 -28.23
N LYS A 49 26.30 7.69 -27.27
CA LYS A 49 27.72 7.87 -26.93
C LYS A 49 28.31 6.63 -26.25
N ASN A 50 27.57 6.05 -25.30
CA ASN A 50 28.05 4.95 -24.46
C ASN A 50 27.82 3.56 -25.06
N LYS A 51 27.22 3.45 -26.26
CA LYS A 51 26.93 2.19 -26.96
C LYS A 51 26.23 1.16 -26.05
N VAL A 52 25.24 1.61 -25.30
CA VAL A 52 24.48 0.75 -24.38
C VAL A 52 23.71 -0.31 -25.18
N SER A 53 23.84 -1.58 -24.78
CA SER A 53 23.08 -2.67 -25.40
C SER A 53 21.59 -2.57 -25.07
N VAL A 54 20.72 -3.15 -25.90
CA VAL A 54 19.27 -3.05 -25.69
C VAL A 54 18.86 -3.79 -24.40
N GLU A 55 19.49 -4.93 -24.09
CA GLU A 55 19.22 -5.74 -22.90
C GLU A 55 19.59 -4.98 -21.63
N LYS A 56 20.76 -4.32 -21.64
CA LYS A 56 21.21 -3.51 -20.50
C LYS A 56 20.28 -2.30 -20.30
N PHE A 57 19.81 -1.69 -21.38
CA PHE A 57 18.84 -0.61 -21.29
C PHE A 57 17.49 -1.10 -20.75
N ILE A 58 16.96 -2.20 -21.27
CA ILE A 58 15.71 -2.83 -20.81
C ILE A 58 15.80 -3.11 -19.31
N LYS A 59 16.84 -3.82 -18.85
CA LYS A 59 17.03 -4.11 -17.43
C LYS A 59 17.00 -2.85 -16.57
N VAL A 60 17.79 -1.83 -16.92
CA VAL A 60 17.81 -0.58 -16.15
C VAL A 60 16.47 0.16 -16.22
N PHE A 61 15.73 0.06 -17.32
CA PHE A 61 14.41 0.64 -17.44
C PHE A 61 13.41 -0.01 -16.48
N PHE A 62 13.37 -1.34 -16.39
CA PHE A 62 12.53 -2.06 -15.43
C PHE A 62 12.93 -1.71 -13.99
N GLU A 63 14.22 -1.72 -13.69
CA GLU A 63 14.72 -1.32 -12.37
C GLU A 63 14.34 0.14 -12.01
N ALA A 64 14.29 1.04 -12.99
CA ALA A 64 13.90 2.44 -12.78
C ALA A 64 12.39 2.60 -12.52
N ASN A 65 11.57 1.68 -13.03
CA ASN A 65 10.12 1.70 -12.91
C ASN A 65 9.60 0.68 -11.87
N ALA A 66 10.48 0.08 -11.07
CA ALA A 66 10.10 -0.94 -10.09
C ALA A 66 9.04 -0.45 -9.09
N SER A 67 9.01 0.85 -8.76
CA SER A 67 7.96 1.44 -7.93
C SER A 67 6.57 1.29 -8.55
N TYR A 68 6.43 1.43 -9.88
CA TYR A 68 5.15 1.21 -10.56
C TYR A 68 4.68 -0.22 -10.45
N THR A 69 5.57 -1.19 -10.56
CA THR A 69 5.21 -2.61 -10.40
C THR A 69 4.72 -2.91 -9.01
N LEU A 70 5.39 -2.38 -7.99
CA LEU A 70 4.92 -2.52 -6.62
C LEU A 70 3.54 -1.86 -6.42
N MET A 71 3.30 -0.69 -7.04
CA MET A 71 1.97 -0.06 -7.03
C MET A 71 0.91 -0.92 -7.73
N MET A 72 1.26 -1.55 -8.86
CA MET A 72 0.39 -2.47 -9.58
C MET A 72 0.08 -3.73 -8.76
N ASN A 73 1.06 -4.27 -8.04
CA ASN A 73 0.87 -5.38 -7.11
C ASN A 73 -0.05 -4.99 -5.95
N ASP A 74 0.13 -3.81 -5.36
CA ASP A 74 -0.78 -3.31 -4.31
C ASP A 74 -2.22 -3.19 -4.82
N LEU A 75 -2.39 -2.67 -6.04
CA LEU A 75 -3.69 -2.60 -6.70
C LEU A 75 -4.29 -3.99 -6.95
N LEU A 76 -3.49 -4.93 -7.46
CA LEU A 76 -3.92 -6.31 -7.70
C LEU A 76 -4.41 -6.94 -6.39
N ASN A 77 -3.60 -6.88 -5.33
CA ASN A 77 -3.94 -7.43 -4.02
C ASN A 77 -5.24 -6.81 -3.48
N MET A 78 -5.39 -5.48 -3.59
CA MET A 78 -6.63 -4.81 -3.21
C MET A 78 -7.82 -5.33 -4.03
N PHE A 79 -7.68 -5.46 -5.35
CA PHE A 79 -8.76 -5.93 -6.22
C PHE A 79 -9.13 -7.39 -5.96
N GLU A 80 -8.16 -8.26 -5.66
CA GLU A 80 -8.42 -9.64 -5.26
C GLU A 80 -9.20 -9.69 -3.95
N GLU A 81 -8.78 -8.93 -2.94
CA GLU A 81 -9.47 -8.88 -1.65
C GLU A 81 -10.90 -8.35 -1.79
N ILE A 82 -11.12 -7.30 -2.60
CA ILE A 82 -12.46 -6.76 -2.87
C ILE A 82 -13.29 -7.75 -3.69
N GLY A 83 -12.69 -8.31 -4.75
CA GLY A 83 -13.36 -9.24 -5.67
C GLY A 83 -13.86 -10.49 -4.96
N ALA A 84 -13.05 -11.03 -4.03
CA ALA A 84 -13.40 -12.17 -3.19
C ALA A 84 -14.54 -11.89 -2.20
N LYS A 85 -14.73 -10.62 -1.79
CA LYS A 85 -15.80 -10.21 -0.87
C LYS A 85 -17.12 -9.90 -1.58
N GLU A 86 -17.05 -9.28 -2.76
CA GLU A 86 -18.21 -8.63 -3.39
C GLU A 86 -18.76 -9.41 -4.60
N THR A 87 -18.02 -10.37 -5.18
CA THR A 87 -18.42 -11.06 -6.43
C THR A 87 -17.96 -12.52 -6.49
N ASP A 88 -18.51 -13.34 -7.40
CA ASP A 88 -18.02 -14.70 -7.70
C ASP A 88 -16.72 -14.69 -8.54
N ASN A 89 -15.72 -13.89 -8.15
CA ASN A 89 -14.41 -13.71 -8.83
C ASN A 89 -14.46 -13.12 -10.26
N LYS A 90 -15.55 -12.44 -10.63
CA LYS A 90 -15.69 -11.76 -11.94
C LYS A 90 -15.51 -10.25 -11.85
N LEU A 91 -14.75 -9.78 -10.86
CA LEU A 91 -14.50 -8.36 -10.69
C LEU A 91 -13.77 -7.81 -11.92
N GLU A 92 -14.40 -6.83 -12.55
CA GLU A 92 -13.81 -6.02 -13.60
C GLU A 92 -13.35 -4.69 -13.00
N ILE A 93 -12.20 -4.20 -13.46
CA ILE A 93 -11.66 -2.91 -13.02
C ILE A 93 -11.81 -1.96 -14.19
N SER A 94 -12.48 -0.83 -13.96
CA SER A 94 -12.72 0.18 -14.99
C SER A 94 -12.06 1.49 -14.61
N PHE A 95 -11.08 1.89 -15.41
CA PHE A 95 -10.44 3.20 -15.34
C PHE A 95 -11.11 4.11 -16.38
N GLU A 96 -11.90 5.10 -15.97
CA GLU A 96 -12.36 6.14 -16.89
C GLU A 96 -11.31 7.25 -16.82
N PHE A 97 -10.60 7.57 -17.90
CA PHE A 97 -9.62 8.69 -17.95
C PHE A 97 -10.24 9.91 -18.65
N GLU A 98 -9.91 11.16 -18.26
CA GLU A 98 -10.64 12.39 -18.64
C GLU A 98 -11.05 12.52 -20.13
N LYS A 99 -10.27 11.97 -21.06
CA LYS A 99 -10.46 12.16 -22.51
C LYS A 99 -10.57 10.86 -23.30
N ASP A 100 -10.55 9.71 -22.63
CA ASP A 100 -10.48 8.41 -23.27
C ASP A 100 -11.71 7.56 -22.93
N LYS A 101 -11.96 6.52 -23.75
CA LYS A 101 -12.99 5.54 -23.41
C LYS A 101 -12.57 4.81 -22.13
N PRO A 102 -13.53 4.41 -21.26
CA PRO A 102 -13.23 3.58 -20.10
C PRO A 102 -12.40 2.36 -20.51
N HIS A 103 -11.29 2.15 -19.82
CA HIS A 103 -10.46 0.98 -19.98
C HIS A 103 -10.87 -0.04 -18.91
N THR A 104 -11.55 -1.10 -19.36
CA THR A 104 -11.93 -2.21 -18.49
C THR A 104 -10.93 -3.34 -18.64
N VAL A 105 -10.42 -3.84 -17.52
CA VAL A 105 -9.54 -5.00 -17.45
C VAL A 105 -10.14 -5.96 -16.41
N ASN A 106 -10.28 -7.23 -16.77
CA ASN A 106 -10.66 -8.24 -15.78
C ASN A 106 -9.44 -8.61 -14.91
N LEU A 107 -9.70 -9.17 -13.73
CA LEU A 107 -8.65 -9.49 -12.76
C LEU A 107 -7.55 -10.40 -13.34
N ASP A 108 -7.91 -11.44 -14.10
CA ASP A 108 -6.95 -12.37 -14.70
C ASP A 108 -6.04 -11.71 -15.74
N SER A 109 -6.60 -10.83 -16.57
CA SER A 109 -5.80 -10.05 -17.51
C SER A 109 -4.84 -9.13 -16.76
N PHE A 110 -5.26 -8.54 -15.64
CA PHE A 110 -4.40 -7.69 -14.82
C PHE A 110 -3.25 -8.48 -14.18
N LYS A 111 -3.52 -9.70 -13.67
CA LYS A 111 -2.48 -10.64 -13.19
C LYS A 111 -1.47 -10.98 -14.27
N SER A 112 -1.97 -11.38 -15.44
CA SER A 112 -1.13 -11.72 -16.59
C SER A 112 -0.23 -10.54 -16.99
N MET A 113 -0.73 -9.31 -16.92
CA MET A 113 0.03 -8.11 -17.21
C MET A 113 1.17 -7.87 -16.21
N ILE A 114 0.92 -8.08 -14.91
CA ILE A 114 1.94 -7.95 -13.87
C ILE A 114 3.00 -9.04 -14.01
N GLN A 115 2.62 -10.28 -14.26
CA GLN A 115 3.56 -11.40 -14.43
C GLN A 115 4.52 -11.20 -15.63
N LYS A 116 4.10 -10.47 -16.67
CA LYS A 116 5.00 -10.09 -17.79
C LYS A 116 6.15 -9.20 -17.35
N TRP A 117 6.00 -8.43 -16.27
CA TRP A 117 7.06 -7.60 -15.73
C TRP A 117 8.22 -8.44 -15.19
N ASP A 118 7.90 -9.47 -14.40
CA ASP A 118 8.87 -10.35 -13.77
C ASP A 118 9.72 -11.10 -14.81
N ILE A 119 9.13 -11.38 -15.98
CA ILE A 119 9.79 -12.07 -17.10
C ILE A 119 10.96 -11.28 -17.68
N VAL A 120 10.82 -9.95 -17.75
CA VAL A 120 11.83 -9.13 -18.41
C VAL A 120 13.01 -8.82 -17.49
N ASP A 121 12.76 -8.80 -16.17
CA ASP A 121 13.78 -8.50 -15.17
C ASP A 121 14.70 -9.70 -14.90
N GLU A 122 14.18 -10.92 -14.99
CA GLU A 122 14.95 -12.13 -14.72
C GLU A 122 15.66 -12.68 -15.98
N ASN A 123 16.86 -13.25 -15.78
CA ASN A 123 17.44 -14.15 -16.78
C ASN A 123 16.65 -15.46 -16.71
N ILE A 124 15.43 -15.48 -17.25
CA ILE A 124 14.68 -16.73 -17.32
C ILE A 124 15.52 -17.72 -18.13
N LEU A 125 15.94 -18.75 -17.42
CA LEU A 125 16.59 -19.92 -17.95
C LEU A 125 15.47 -20.90 -18.28
N LEU A 126 15.15 -21.03 -19.55
CA LEU A 126 14.25 -22.08 -20.00
C LEU A 126 15.10 -23.32 -20.23
N PRO A 127 14.79 -24.49 -19.65
CA PRO A 127 15.50 -25.69 -20.04
C PRO A 127 15.38 -25.84 -21.56
N ASN A 128 16.54 -25.89 -22.23
CA ASN A 128 16.66 -26.33 -23.60
C ASN A 128 15.97 -27.69 -23.64
N ILE A 129 14.98 -27.81 -24.52
CA ILE A 129 14.03 -28.92 -24.57
C ILE A 129 14.75 -30.21 -24.19
N ILE A 130 14.46 -30.74 -23.00
CA ILE A 130 14.96 -32.06 -22.59
C ILE A 130 14.56 -32.98 -23.72
N ASN A 131 15.53 -33.51 -24.46
CA ASN A 131 15.22 -34.41 -25.55
C ASN A 131 14.46 -35.56 -24.91
N PRO A 132 13.33 -36.03 -25.45
CA PRO A 132 12.58 -37.12 -24.82
C PRO A 132 13.48 -38.33 -24.55
N SER A 133 14.53 -38.52 -25.36
CA SER A 133 15.60 -39.48 -25.13
C SER A 133 16.35 -39.31 -23.82
N ASP A 134 16.58 -38.10 -23.33
CA ASP A 134 17.31 -37.85 -22.07
C ASP A 134 16.39 -38.17 -20.88
N TYR A 135 15.09 -37.91 -21.03
CA TYR A 135 14.07 -38.36 -20.09
C TYR A 135 13.92 -39.88 -20.08
N PHE A 136 13.90 -40.52 -21.25
CA PHE A 136 13.88 -41.98 -21.37
C PHE A 136 15.16 -42.59 -20.80
N THR A 137 16.33 -42.00 -21.04
CA THR A 137 17.62 -42.43 -20.47
C THR A 137 17.58 -42.36 -18.95
N LEU A 138 17.14 -41.23 -18.37
CA LEU A 138 17.00 -41.13 -16.91
C LEU A 138 15.98 -42.16 -16.38
N SER A 139 14.84 -42.32 -17.05
CA SER A 139 13.82 -43.31 -16.67
C SER A 139 14.31 -44.75 -16.78
N GLU A 140 15.12 -45.07 -17.78
CA GLU A 140 15.71 -46.39 -18.05
C GLU A 140 16.81 -46.69 -17.03
N SER A 141 17.73 -45.76 -16.78
CA SER A 141 18.74 -45.87 -15.71
C SER A 141 18.10 -46.04 -14.33
N LEU A 142 17.00 -45.32 -14.04
CA LEU A 142 16.22 -45.52 -12.82
C LEU A 142 15.40 -46.83 -12.83
N SER A 143 15.14 -47.43 -14.00
CA SER A 143 14.48 -48.74 -14.16
C SER A 143 15.44 -49.90 -13.93
N GLU A 144 16.67 -49.79 -14.44
CA GLU A 144 17.76 -50.76 -14.24
C GLU A 144 18.12 -50.95 -12.76
N LEU A 145 17.81 -49.95 -11.93
CA LEU A 145 17.96 -50.01 -10.48
C LEU A 145 16.81 -50.75 -9.75
N GLY A 146 15.79 -51.25 -10.47
CA GLY A 146 14.86 -52.28 -9.97
C GLY A 146 13.54 -51.82 -9.33
N PHE A 147 13.01 -50.64 -9.67
CA PHE A 147 11.90 -50.00 -8.92
C PHE A 147 10.52 -50.11 -9.60
N GLU A 148 9.49 -50.58 -8.85
CA GLU A 148 8.07 -50.60 -9.25
C GLU A 148 7.20 -49.62 -8.43
N ASN A 149 6.23 -48.98 -9.09
CA ASN A 149 5.40 -47.84 -8.66
C ASN A 149 4.64 -47.99 -7.32
N ARG A 150 4.61 -46.92 -6.48
CA ARG A 150 3.44 -46.43 -5.70
C ARG A 150 3.68 -45.17 -4.79
N ASN A 151 2.89 -44.11 -5.06
CA ASN A 151 2.11 -43.18 -4.19
C ASN A 151 2.68 -41.83 -3.64
N LEU A 152 2.66 -40.76 -4.45
CA LEU A 152 2.83 -39.34 -4.03
C LEU A 152 1.55 -38.49 -4.11
N GLU A 153 1.51 -37.42 -3.31
CA GLU A 153 0.44 -36.41 -3.28
C GLU A 153 0.93 -35.07 -3.89
N LEU A 154 0.51 -34.79 -5.13
CA LEU A 154 0.60 -33.47 -5.76
C LEU A 154 -0.47 -32.56 -5.13
N LYS A 155 -0.04 -31.53 -4.40
CA LYS A 155 -0.97 -30.51 -3.93
C LYS A 155 -1.13 -29.43 -4.99
N GLN A 156 -2.29 -29.44 -5.62
CA GLN A 156 -2.79 -28.32 -6.39
C GLN A 156 -3.01 -27.14 -5.44
N VAL A 157 -2.38 -26.01 -5.70
CA VAL A 157 -2.47 -24.81 -4.85
C VAL A 157 -3.53 -23.84 -5.38
N ASP A 158 -3.74 -23.83 -6.70
CA ASP A 158 -4.86 -23.18 -7.37
C ASP A 158 -5.17 -23.84 -8.74
N CYS A 159 -6.06 -23.26 -9.54
CA CYS A 159 -6.51 -23.81 -10.81
C CYS A 159 -5.38 -24.03 -11.85
N GLU A 160 -4.18 -23.46 -11.66
CA GLU A 160 -3.10 -23.51 -12.65
C GLU A 160 -1.73 -23.89 -12.07
N THR A 161 -1.55 -23.89 -10.74
CA THR A 161 -0.25 -24.06 -10.08
C THR A 161 -0.16 -25.38 -9.29
N TYR A 162 0.88 -26.15 -9.57
CA TYR A 162 1.24 -27.36 -8.83
C TYR A 162 2.53 -27.10 -8.05
N ILE A 163 2.55 -27.46 -6.77
CA ILE A 163 3.77 -27.43 -5.97
C ILE A 163 4.18 -28.86 -5.66
N LEU A 164 5.44 -29.18 -5.94
CA LEU A 164 6.04 -30.43 -5.53
C LEU A 164 6.52 -30.32 -4.07
N LYS A 165 6.23 -31.32 -3.24
CA LYS A 165 6.80 -31.44 -1.89
C LYS A 165 7.24 -32.87 -1.64
N PHE A 166 8.48 -33.06 -1.24
CA PHE A 166 8.99 -34.34 -0.75
C PHE A 166 8.79 -34.44 0.77
N GLY A 167 8.49 -35.64 1.27
CA GLY A 167 8.52 -35.93 2.71
C GLY A 167 9.97 -36.05 3.20
N LEU A 168 10.22 -35.66 4.46
CA LEU A 168 11.54 -35.83 5.09
C LEU A 168 11.87 -37.32 5.27
N THR A 169 13.14 -37.68 5.05
CA THR A 169 13.65 -39.04 5.21
C THR A 169 14.46 -39.15 6.51
N LYS A 170 15.01 -40.33 6.81
CA LYS A 170 15.97 -40.51 7.93
C LYS A 170 17.41 -40.17 7.53
N ASN A 171 17.65 -39.74 6.28
CA ASN A 171 18.97 -39.46 5.74
C ASN A 171 19.09 -37.98 5.36
N ASN A 172 19.91 -37.23 6.11
CA ASN A 172 20.08 -35.80 5.92
C ASN A 172 20.66 -35.42 4.55
N GLU A 173 21.55 -36.22 3.96
CA GLU A 173 22.14 -35.92 2.65
C GLU A 173 21.11 -36.06 1.54
N LEU A 174 20.26 -37.09 1.63
CA LEU A 174 19.15 -37.29 0.70
C LEU A 174 18.10 -36.18 0.84
N ASP A 175 17.78 -35.74 2.06
CA ASP A 175 16.83 -34.65 2.29
C ASP A 175 17.31 -33.31 1.70
N ILE A 176 18.61 -33.01 1.80
CA ILE A 176 19.21 -31.82 1.19
C ILE A 176 19.10 -31.87 -0.34
N LEU A 177 19.37 -33.02 -0.95
CA LEU A 177 19.25 -33.20 -2.39
C LEU A 177 17.81 -33.10 -2.87
N LEU A 178 16.88 -33.77 -2.19
CA LEU A 178 15.44 -33.71 -2.51
C LEU A 178 14.90 -32.29 -2.38
N LYS A 179 15.37 -31.52 -1.39
CA LYS A 179 14.99 -30.11 -1.26
C LYS A 179 15.55 -29.25 -2.38
N SER A 180 16.77 -29.53 -2.81
CA SER A 180 17.38 -28.86 -3.96
C SER A 180 16.60 -29.14 -5.26
N TYR A 181 16.15 -30.39 -5.43
CA TYR A 181 15.31 -30.79 -6.55
C TYR A 181 13.90 -30.18 -6.48
N GLU A 182 13.29 -30.14 -5.29
CA GLU A 182 12.02 -29.45 -5.04
C GLU A 182 12.09 -27.99 -5.46
N ASN A 183 13.15 -27.28 -5.05
CA ASN A 183 13.36 -25.88 -5.37
C ASN A 183 13.55 -25.67 -6.88
N LEU A 184 14.42 -26.45 -7.51
CA LEU A 184 14.66 -26.35 -8.95
C LEU A 184 13.41 -26.68 -9.77
N PHE A 185 12.67 -27.72 -9.37
CA PHE A 185 11.44 -28.12 -10.07
C PHE A 185 10.38 -27.02 -9.99
N ASN A 186 10.18 -26.45 -8.79
CA ASN A 186 9.27 -25.32 -8.62
C ASN A 186 9.75 -24.07 -9.40
N GLU A 187 11.06 -23.82 -9.48
CA GLU A 187 11.63 -22.74 -10.29
C GLU A 187 11.37 -22.96 -11.80
N ILE A 188 11.52 -24.19 -12.29
CA ILE A 188 11.24 -24.54 -13.69
C ILE A 188 9.75 -24.40 -14.01
N ILE A 189 8.85 -24.91 -13.16
CA ILE A 189 7.39 -24.76 -13.31
C ILE A 189 7.02 -23.27 -13.38
N ASN A 190 7.53 -22.48 -12.42
CA ASN A 190 7.30 -21.04 -12.39
C ASN A 190 7.82 -20.35 -13.67
N ASN A 191 9.00 -20.74 -14.17
CA ASN A 191 9.57 -20.19 -15.40
C ASN A 191 8.79 -20.61 -16.66
N ILE A 192 8.22 -21.82 -16.71
CA ILE A 192 7.35 -22.28 -17.79
C ILE A 192 6.03 -21.50 -17.78
N ASP A 193 5.40 -21.33 -16.62
CA ASP A 193 4.14 -20.59 -16.51
C ASP A 193 4.33 -19.12 -16.87
N ARG A 194 5.41 -18.50 -16.39
CA ARG A 194 5.87 -17.19 -16.84
C ARG A 194 5.99 -17.14 -18.37
N TYR A 195 6.65 -18.11 -19.01
CA TYR A 195 6.78 -18.12 -20.48
C TYR A 195 5.45 -18.27 -21.24
N LYS A 196 4.47 -19.03 -20.71
CA LYS A 196 3.11 -19.11 -21.28
C LYS A 196 2.44 -17.75 -21.37
N ILE A 197 2.59 -16.95 -20.32
CA ILE A 197 1.98 -15.63 -20.20
C ILE A 197 2.57 -14.66 -21.22
N ALA A 198 3.87 -14.76 -21.51
CA ALA A 198 4.58 -13.89 -22.44
C ALA A 198 4.22 -14.10 -23.93
N ASN A 199 3.75 -15.28 -24.36
CA ASN A 199 3.58 -15.59 -25.80
C ASN A 199 2.11 -15.80 -26.21
N LYS A 200 1.50 -14.82 -26.90
CA LYS A 200 0.09 -14.86 -27.36
C LYS A 200 -0.16 -15.59 -28.69
N ASN A 201 0.86 -15.93 -29.47
CA ASN A 201 0.69 -16.65 -30.74
C ASN A 201 0.58 -18.18 -30.51
N TYR A 202 -0.58 -18.57 -29.99
CA TYR A 202 -0.90 -19.94 -29.53
C TYR A 202 -0.96 -21.01 -30.63
N SER A 203 -1.00 -20.67 -31.92
CA SER A 203 -1.27 -21.66 -32.98
C SER A 203 -0.03 -22.36 -33.55
N GLU A 204 1.13 -21.70 -33.67
CA GLU A 204 2.34 -22.32 -34.26
C GLU A 204 3.19 -23.09 -33.25
N TYR A 205 3.20 -22.68 -31.97
CA TYR A 205 3.95 -23.37 -30.91
C TYR A 205 3.17 -24.51 -30.24
N ASN A 206 1.92 -24.74 -30.66
CA ASN A 206 1.01 -25.72 -30.04
C ASN A 206 1.60 -27.13 -30.02
N ASN A 207 2.32 -27.57 -31.06
CA ASN A 207 2.95 -28.89 -31.03
C ASN A 207 4.13 -28.98 -30.07
N LYS A 208 4.98 -27.96 -30.00
CA LYS A 208 6.17 -27.96 -29.13
C LYS A 208 5.82 -27.74 -27.67
N PHE A 209 4.82 -26.89 -27.42
CA PHE A 209 4.33 -26.56 -26.09
C PHE A 209 3.40 -27.65 -25.54
N ASN A 210 2.54 -28.27 -26.36
CA ASN A 210 1.83 -29.49 -25.95
C ASN A 210 2.81 -30.65 -25.73
N TYR A 211 3.98 -30.65 -26.38
CA TYR A 211 5.04 -31.62 -26.09
C TYR A 211 5.74 -31.33 -24.76
N ILE A 212 6.08 -30.07 -24.47
CA ILE A 212 6.67 -29.65 -23.20
C ILE A 212 5.67 -29.85 -22.06
N ARG A 213 4.38 -29.53 -22.27
CA ARG A 213 3.31 -29.76 -21.30
C ARG A 213 2.95 -31.23 -21.18
N PHE A 214 2.92 -32.02 -22.25
CA PHE A 214 2.76 -33.47 -22.15
C PHE A 214 3.96 -34.08 -21.42
N ALA A 215 5.19 -33.64 -21.74
CA ALA A 215 6.38 -34.01 -21.01
C ALA A 215 6.25 -33.58 -19.55
N PHE A 216 5.99 -32.33 -19.19
CA PHE A 216 5.92 -31.86 -17.80
C PHE A 216 4.63 -32.20 -17.03
N ASP A 217 3.52 -32.54 -17.67
CA ASP A 217 2.31 -33.02 -16.98
C ASP A 217 2.42 -34.53 -16.70
N ASN A 218 3.23 -35.29 -17.48
CA ASN A 218 3.43 -36.74 -17.30
C ASN A 218 4.81 -37.12 -16.72
N ALA A 219 5.82 -36.27 -16.88
CA ALA A 219 7.21 -36.47 -16.44
C ALA A 219 7.41 -36.43 -14.93
N PRO A 220 6.76 -35.51 -14.20
CA PRO A 220 6.89 -35.44 -12.76
C PRO A 220 6.25 -36.68 -12.15
N TRP A 221 5.10 -37.14 -12.65
CA TRP A 221 4.43 -38.28 -12.06
C TRP A 221 5.27 -39.57 -12.13
N PHE A 222 6.09 -39.74 -13.17
CA PHE A 222 6.96 -40.93 -13.32
C PHE A 222 8.31 -40.78 -12.61
N ILE A 223 9.00 -39.63 -12.72
CA ILE A 223 10.27 -39.37 -12.02
C ILE A 223 10.03 -39.33 -10.51
N ILE A 224 8.99 -38.62 -10.07
CA ILE A 224 8.72 -38.42 -8.64
C ILE A 224 8.21 -39.73 -8.00
N ASN A 225 7.35 -40.53 -8.66
CA ASN A 225 7.01 -41.88 -8.17
C ASN A 225 8.26 -42.76 -8.03
N LYS A 226 9.21 -42.71 -8.96
CA LYS A 226 10.45 -43.48 -8.87
C LYS A 226 11.36 -42.99 -7.75
N ILE A 227 11.52 -41.68 -7.59
CA ILE A 227 12.27 -41.07 -6.47
C ILE A 227 11.66 -41.49 -5.12
N GLU A 228 10.34 -41.57 -5.00
CA GLU A 228 9.69 -42.04 -3.77
C GLU A 228 9.94 -43.53 -3.50
N VAL A 229 9.82 -44.39 -4.51
CA VAL A 229 10.16 -45.81 -4.37
C VAL A 229 11.61 -45.95 -3.90
N MET A 230 12.52 -45.15 -4.46
CA MET A 230 13.93 -45.10 -4.04
C MET A 230 14.10 -44.65 -2.59
N ILE A 231 13.45 -43.55 -2.17
CA ILE A 231 13.47 -43.07 -0.78
C ILE A 231 12.98 -44.15 0.18
N LYS A 232 11.91 -44.85 -0.18
CA LYS A 232 11.30 -45.89 0.63
C LYS A 232 12.20 -47.11 0.75
N GLU A 233 12.84 -47.53 -0.34
CA GLU A 233 13.80 -48.65 -0.33
C GLU A 233 15.13 -48.31 0.36
N ILE A 234 15.61 -47.05 0.27
CA ILE A 234 16.71 -46.52 1.07
C ILE A 234 16.34 -46.56 2.56
N SER A 235 15.13 -46.11 2.93
CA SER A 235 14.65 -46.13 4.32
C SER A 235 14.49 -47.54 4.90
N LEU A 236 14.38 -48.55 4.03
CA LEU A 236 14.31 -49.97 4.35
C LEU A 236 15.69 -50.67 4.25
N ASN A 237 16.79 -49.94 4.05
CA ASN A 237 18.17 -50.44 3.88
C ASN A 237 18.35 -51.44 2.72
N LYS A 238 17.50 -51.39 1.69
CA LYS A 238 17.60 -52.30 0.52
C LYS A 238 18.58 -51.80 -0.55
N ILE A 239 18.86 -50.50 -0.57
CA ILE A 239 19.81 -49.87 -1.49
C ILE A 239 21.05 -49.48 -0.68
N THR A 240 22.20 -50.04 -1.03
CA THR A 240 23.46 -49.83 -0.29
C THR A 240 24.34 -48.70 -0.86
N ASN A 241 24.04 -48.18 -2.05
CA ASN A 241 24.88 -47.17 -2.70
C ASN A 241 24.13 -45.88 -3.05
N ILE A 242 23.87 -45.06 -2.03
CA ILE A 242 23.22 -43.75 -2.16
C ILE A 242 24.07 -42.80 -3.04
N SER A 243 25.40 -42.96 -3.03
CA SER A 243 26.31 -42.11 -3.80
C SER A 243 26.08 -42.21 -5.32
N ASP A 244 25.72 -43.38 -5.84
CA ASP A 244 25.46 -43.55 -7.28
C ASP A 244 24.19 -42.80 -7.71
N ILE A 245 23.18 -42.76 -6.84
CA ILE A 245 21.92 -42.04 -7.07
C ILE A 245 22.16 -40.53 -7.04
N ILE A 246 22.94 -40.04 -6.08
CA ILE A 246 23.32 -38.62 -5.99
C ILE A 246 24.06 -38.22 -7.28
N ASN A 247 25.05 -39.01 -7.69
CA ASN A 247 25.83 -38.74 -8.90
C ASN A 247 24.95 -38.72 -10.17
N LEU A 248 23.98 -39.63 -10.28
CA LEU A 248 23.08 -39.69 -11.44
C LEU A 248 22.13 -38.49 -11.51
N LEU A 249 21.62 -38.04 -10.35
CA LEU A 249 20.80 -36.83 -10.26
C LEU A 249 21.63 -35.59 -10.54
N ASP A 250 22.83 -35.47 -9.98
CA ASP A 250 23.73 -34.35 -10.23
C ASP A 250 24.14 -34.29 -11.72
N GLU A 251 24.45 -35.43 -12.34
CA GLU A 251 24.77 -35.50 -13.77
C GLU A 251 23.58 -35.08 -14.64
N PHE A 252 22.36 -35.53 -14.29
CA PHE A 252 21.15 -35.07 -14.96
C PHE A 252 20.97 -33.55 -14.84
N LEU A 253 21.12 -33.00 -13.63
CA LEU A 253 20.99 -31.56 -13.37
C LEU A 253 22.04 -30.73 -14.13
N ILE A 254 23.29 -31.20 -14.19
CA ILE A 254 24.39 -30.56 -14.92
C ILE A 254 24.12 -30.56 -16.44
N ASN A 255 23.47 -31.60 -16.95
CA ASN A 255 23.18 -31.76 -18.37
C ASN A 255 21.91 -31.03 -18.83
N ILE A 256 21.14 -30.40 -17.92
CA ILE A 256 20.05 -29.50 -18.33
C ILE A 256 20.68 -28.24 -18.91
N GLU A 257 20.83 -28.20 -20.24
CA GLU A 257 21.12 -26.95 -20.93
C GLU A 257 19.94 -26.00 -20.72
N PHE A 258 20.20 -24.73 -20.40
CA PHE A 258 19.16 -23.70 -20.32
C PHE A 258 19.35 -22.67 -21.43
N ASN A 259 18.32 -22.47 -22.25
CA ASN A 259 18.24 -21.36 -23.18
C ASN A 259 17.92 -20.07 -22.43
N LYS A 260 18.76 -19.06 -22.66
CA LYS A 260 18.43 -17.68 -22.32
C LYS A 260 17.43 -17.15 -23.34
N ILE A 261 16.40 -16.46 -22.86
CA ILE A 261 15.53 -15.66 -23.72
C ILE A 261 16.40 -14.76 -24.60
N THR A 262 16.15 -14.79 -25.91
CA THR A 262 16.88 -14.00 -26.89
C THR A 262 16.58 -12.51 -26.69
N THR A 263 17.48 -11.65 -27.15
CA THR A 263 17.27 -10.19 -27.19
C THR A 263 15.96 -9.81 -27.88
N LYS A 264 15.61 -10.53 -28.96
CA LYS A 264 14.38 -10.31 -29.72
C LYS A 264 13.14 -10.55 -28.87
N GLU A 265 13.07 -11.69 -28.18
CA GLU A 265 11.96 -12.03 -27.30
C GLU A 265 11.84 -11.04 -26.14
N LYS A 266 12.96 -10.58 -25.53
CA LYS A 266 12.91 -9.53 -24.49
C LYS A 266 12.33 -8.22 -25.01
N VAL A 267 12.66 -7.83 -26.24
CA VAL A 267 12.11 -6.63 -26.89
C VAL A 267 10.62 -6.82 -27.18
N GLU A 268 10.18 -8.00 -27.63
CA GLU A 268 8.77 -8.29 -27.89
C GLU A 268 7.93 -8.22 -26.60
N VAL A 269 8.36 -8.87 -25.51
CA VAL A 269 7.68 -8.77 -24.21
C VAL A 269 7.64 -7.33 -23.70
N PHE A 270 8.73 -6.58 -23.92
CA PHE A 270 8.77 -5.17 -23.57
C PHE A 270 7.80 -4.33 -24.40
N GLU A 271 7.71 -4.52 -25.71
CA GLU A 271 6.75 -3.83 -26.57
C GLU A 271 5.31 -4.13 -26.14
N GLU A 272 4.99 -5.40 -25.85
CA GLU A 272 3.67 -5.80 -25.33
C GLU A 272 3.34 -5.12 -24.01
N PHE A 273 4.31 -5.00 -23.11
CA PHE A 273 4.14 -4.29 -21.85
C PHE A 273 3.86 -2.78 -22.08
N LEU A 274 4.56 -2.15 -23.03
CA LEU A 274 4.33 -0.75 -23.36
C LEU A 274 3.02 -0.52 -24.14
N ASP A 275 2.43 -1.58 -24.69
CA ASP A 275 1.11 -1.60 -25.31
C ASP A 275 -0.03 -1.71 -24.28
N LEU A 276 0.28 -1.90 -23.00
CA LEU A 276 -0.75 -1.95 -21.96
C LEU A 276 -1.51 -0.61 -21.88
N PRO A 277 -2.86 -0.67 -21.73
CA PRO A 277 -3.71 0.52 -21.82
C PRO A 277 -3.37 1.56 -20.76
N PHE A 278 -2.95 1.12 -19.57
CA PHE A 278 -2.56 2.02 -18.48
C PHE A 278 -1.13 2.55 -18.62
N TRP A 279 -0.24 1.99 -19.45
CA TRP A 279 1.14 2.46 -19.52
C TRP A 279 1.24 3.94 -19.88
N LYS A 280 0.49 4.36 -20.91
CA LYS A 280 0.42 5.77 -21.33
C LYS A 280 -0.22 6.69 -20.28
N LYS A 281 -0.93 6.08 -19.32
CA LYS A 281 -1.72 6.67 -18.25
C LYS A 281 -1.15 6.34 -16.87
N ARG A 282 0.09 5.88 -16.79
CA ARG A 282 0.74 5.49 -15.53
C ARG A 282 0.78 6.63 -14.52
N HIS A 283 0.71 7.88 -14.99
CA HIS A 283 0.64 9.05 -14.13
C HIS A 283 -0.77 9.30 -13.54
N GLU A 284 -1.82 8.80 -14.20
CA GLU A 284 -3.20 8.82 -13.70
C GLU A 284 -3.45 7.60 -12.79
N LEU A 285 -2.68 6.53 -12.95
CA LEU A 285 -2.74 5.35 -12.08
C LEU A 285 -2.31 5.64 -10.64
N TYR A 286 -1.45 6.64 -10.42
CA TYR A 286 -0.96 6.98 -9.09
C TYR A 286 -2.08 7.36 -8.12
N SER A 287 -3.04 8.20 -8.54
CA SER A 287 -4.17 8.54 -7.68
C SER A 287 -4.98 7.29 -7.35
N VAL A 288 -5.21 6.40 -8.31
CA VAL A 288 -5.90 5.11 -8.07
C VAL A 288 -5.13 4.22 -7.10
N TRP A 289 -3.81 4.14 -7.20
CA TRP A 289 -2.98 3.41 -6.24
C TRP A 289 -3.03 4.01 -4.83
N VAL A 290 -3.17 5.34 -4.68
CA VAL A 290 -3.39 5.94 -3.35
C VAL A 290 -4.68 5.41 -2.70
N PHE A 291 -5.69 5.00 -3.48
CA PHE A 291 -6.83 4.28 -2.91
C PHE A 291 -6.45 2.90 -2.34
N ALA A 292 -5.47 2.19 -2.92
CA ALA A 292 -4.95 0.96 -2.30
C ALA A 292 -4.23 1.24 -0.97
N VAL A 293 -3.55 2.38 -0.86
CA VAL A 293 -2.96 2.85 0.41
C VAL A 293 -4.07 3.12 1.44
N ILE A 294 -5.13 3.83 1.04
CA ILE A 294 -6.32 4.07 1.86
C ILE A 294 -6.98 2.74 2.27
N TYR A 295 -7.18 1.83 1.31
CA TYR A 295 -7.85 0.55 1.52
C TYR A 295 -7.13 -0.30 2.57
N ASN A 296 -5.78 -0.29 2.57
CA ASN A 296 -4.99 -0.97 3.59
C ASN A 296 -5.23 -0.44 5.03
N VAL A 297 -5.71 0.80 5.18
CA VAL A 297 -6.17 1.34 6.46
C VAL A 297 -7.60 0.90 6.73
N ILE A 298 -8.51 1.14 5.79
CA ILE A 298 -9.95 0.93 6.05
C ILE A 298 -10.32 -0.55 6.21
N LYS A 299 -9.52 -1.47 5.64
CA LYS A 299 -9.77 -2.91 5.72
C LYS A 299 -9.66 -3.49 7.13
N LYS A 300 -9.09 -2.73 8.06
CA LYS A 300 -9.02 -3.03 9.50
C LYS A 300 -10.38 -2.87 10.20
N TYR A 301 -11.33 -2.19 9.57
CA TYR A 301 -12.67 -1.93 10.09
C TYR A 301 -13.72 -2.70 9.30
N GLU A 302 -14.95 -2.74 9.80
CA GLU A 302 -16.08 -3.16 8.98
C GLU A 302 -16.29 -2.13 7.86
N HIS A 303 -16.36 -2.58 6.61
CA HIS A 303 -16.43 -1.69 5.45
C HIS A 303 -17.10 -2.38 4.27
N LYS A 304 -17.55 -1.58 3.31
CA LYS A 304 -18.03 -2.00 2.00
C LYS A 304 -17.37 -1.16 0.92
N VAL A 305 -16.81 -1.81 -0.09
CA VAL A 305 -16.39 -1.13 -1.32
C VAL A 305 -17.52 -1.26 -2.34
N HIS A 306 -17.95 -0.14 -2.92
CA HIS A 306 -19.11 -0.11 -3.79
C HIS A 306 -18.74 -0.54 -5.21
N VAL A 307 -19.02 -1.80 -5.52
CA VAL A 307 -18.90 -2.38 -6.86
C VAL A 307 -20.22 -2.18 -7.63
N ILE A 308 -20.15 -1.63 -8.83
CA ILE A 308 -21.33 -1.36 -9.68
C ILE A 308 -21.33 -2.33 -10.85
N ASN A 309 -22.33 -3.21 -10.94
CA ASN A 309 -22.45 -4.23 -11.99
C ASN A 309 -21.19 -5.11 -12.14
N GLY A 310 -20.62 -5.55 -11.01
CA GLY A 310 -19.38 -6.33 -11.00
C GLY A 310 -18.12 -5.54 -11.39
N LYS A 311 -18.21 -4.20 -11.50
CA LYS A 311 -17.08 -3.33 -11.80
C LYS A 311 -16.71 -2.45 -10.62
N LEU A 312 -15.44 -2.41 -10.26
CA LEU A 312 -14.87 -1.33 -9.46
C LEU A 312 -14.45 -0.21 -10.41
N ILE A 313 -15.06 0.96 -10.27
CA ILE A 313 -14.91 2.07 -11.22
C ILE A 313 -14.19 3.22 -10.52
N PHE A 314 -13.11 3.71 -11.13
CA PHE A 314 -12.43 4.96 -10.76
C PHE A 314 -12.65 5.99 -11.85
N PRO A 315 -13.72 6.80 -11.74
CA PRO A 315 -14.02 7.80 -12.76
C PRO A 315 -13.53 9.20 -12.36
N PHE A 316 -13.28 10.07 -13.35
CA PHE A 316 -13.04 11.52 -13.12
C PHE A 316 -14.35 12.27 -12.83
N LYS A 317 -15.16 11.72 -11.93
CA LYS A 317 -16.42 12.31 -11.47
C LYS A 317 -16.72 11.81 -10.06
N GLU A 318 -17.48 12.61 -9.32
CA GLU A 318 -17.91 12.27 -7.97
C GLU A 318 -18.49 10.85 -7.93
N THR A 319 -17.82 9.96 -7.17
CA THR A 319 -18.23 8.57 -7.02
C THR A 319 -17.98 8.12 -5.59
N HIS A 320 -18.98 7.47 -5.00
CA HIS A 320 -18.88 6.88 -3.68
C HIS A 320 -18.16 5.53 -3.79
N LEU A 321 -16.89 5.50 -3.39
CA LEU A 321 -16.04 4.32 -3.55
C LEU A 321 -16.21 3.31 -2.42
N ALA A 322 -16.30 3.78 -1.16
CA ALA A 322 -16.41 2.89 -0.02
C ALA A 322 -17.14 3.53 1.16
N THR A 323 -17.72 2.68 2.00
CA THR A 323 -18.25 3.05 3.31
C THR A 323 -17.55 2.26 4.39
N ILE A 324 -17.10 2.93 5.46
CA ILE A 324 -16.61 2.30 6.68
C ILE A 324 -17.77 2.32 7.68
N TYR A 325 -18.10 1.17 8.27
CA TYR A 325 -19.12 1.02 9.29
C TYR A 325 -18.44 1.02 10.66
N GLN A 326 -18.69 2.07 11.43
CA GLN A 326 -18.27 2.21 12.83
C GLN A 326 -19.44 2.83 13.62
N ASN A 327 -19.16 3.49 14.74
CA ASN A 327 -20.12 4.31 15.47
C ASN A 327 -20.78 5.38 14.58
N LYS A 328 -20.09 5.80 13.50
CA LYS A 328 -20.67 6.46 12.33
C LYS A 328 -20.20 5.79 11.04
N ASN A 329 -21.05 5.87 10.02
CA ASN A 329 -20.63 5.59 8.66
C ASN A 329 -19.69 6.70 8.16
N ILE A 330 -18.52 6.31 7.66
CA ILE A 330 -17.59 7.19 6.96
C ILE A 330 -17.65 6.85 5.49
N TYR A 331 -17.99 7.85 4.67
CA TYR A 331 -18.23 7.73 3.24
C TYR A 331 -17.03 8.27 2.47
N ILE A 332 -16.37 7.41 1.71
CA ILE A 332 -15.19 7.75 0.91
C ILE A 332 -15.63 8.01 -0.51
N TYR A 333 -15.49 9.26 -0.95
CA TYR A 333 -15.77 9.68 -2.31
C TYR A 333 -14.46 9.93 -3.06
N CYS A 334 -14.42 9.63 -4.35
CA CYS A 334 -13.45 10.24 -5.25
C CYS A 334 -14.05 11.44 -5.96
N GLU A 335 -13.21 12.42 -6.31
CA GLU A 335 -13.55 13.50 -7.24
C GLU A 335 -14.77 14.33 -6.81
N LYS A 336 -15.02 14.43 -5.50
CA LYS A 336 -16.20 15.12 -4.95
C LYS A 336 -16.03 16.63 -5.05
N LYS A 337 -16.91 17.25 -5.84
CA LYS A 337 -16.79 18.67 -6.18
C LYS A 337 -17.60 19.54 -5.23
N THR A 338 -17.00 20.63 -4.81
CA THR A 338 -17.65 21.58 -3.88
C THR A 338 -17.23 23.01 -4.12
N GLN A 339 -18.09 23.93 -3.73
CA GLN A 339 -17.85 25.36 -3.89
C GLN A 339 -16.66 25.86 -3.06
N LEU A 340 -15.87 26.74 -3.68
CA LEU A 340 -14.80 27.51 -3.04
C LEU A 340 -14.95 28.98 -3.41
N ILE A 341 -14.92 29.84 -2.39
CA ILE A 341 -14.97 31.29 -2.54
C ILE A 341 -13.53 31.81 -2.66
N ASN A 342 -13.27 32.65 -3.66
CA ASN A 342 -11.97 33.31 -3.89
C ASN A 342 -10.77 32.34 -3.93
N PRO A 343 -10.75 31.36 -4.87
CA PRO A 343 -9.62 30.47 -5.02
C PRO A 343 -8.33 31.23 -5.32
N ILE A 344 -7.23 30.80 -4.71
CA ILE A 344 -5.89 31.36 -4.96
C ILE A 344 -5.05 30.47 -5.88
N GLY A 345 -5.39 29.19 -6.00
CA GLY A 345 -4.71 28.23 -6.86
C GLY A 345 -4.95 28.48 -8.34
N LYS A 346 -3.90 28.29 -9.15
CA LYS A 346 -3.97 28.43 -10.60
C LYS A 346 -4.93 27.38 -11.17
N GLY A 347 -5.95 27.81 -11.89
CA GLY A 347 -6.92 26.96 -12.58
C GLY A 347 -8.24 26.76 -11.84
N ARG A 348 -8.30 27.02 -10.52
CA ARG A 348 -9.55 26.98 -9.76
C ARG A 348 -10.30 28.30 -9.92
N LYS A 349 -11.60 28.22 -10.16
CA LYS A 349 -12.46 29.41 -10.38
C LYS A 349 -13.58 29.54 -9.35
N ARG A 350 -14.26 28.43 -9.03
CA ARG A 350 -15.43 28.42 -8.13
C ARG A 350 -15.55 27.18 -7.28
N ASN A 351 -14.74 26.15 -7.54
CA ASN A 351 -14.86 24.86 -6.89
C ASN A 351 -13.47 24.26 -6.62
N ILE A 352 -13.43 23.39 -5.63
CA ILE A 352 -12.37 22.41 -5.39
C ILE A 352 -12.90 21.00 -5.69
N GLN A 353 -12.00 20.11 -6.05
CA GLN A 353 -12.26 18.72 -6.39
C GLN A 353 -11.00 17.92 -6.04
N PRO A 354 -10.88 17.46 -4.79
CA PRO A 354 -9.79 16.59 -4.38
C PRO A 354 -9.98 15.18 -4.93
N ASP A 355 -8.88 14.44 -5.09
CA ASP A 355 -8.91 13.06 -5.58
C ASP A 355 -9.73 12.15 -4.66
N TYR A 356 -9.60 12.32 -3.33
CA TYR A 356 -10.42 11.61 -2.34
C TYR A 356 -10.92 12.52 -1.22
N SER A 357 -12.14 12.26 -0.77
CA SER A 357 -12.78 12.93 0.36
C SER A 357 -13.47 11.93 1.28
N PHE A 358 -13.33 12.14 2.59
CA PHE A 358 -13.95 11.33 3.63
C PHE A 358 -15.03 12.17 4.31
N TYR A 359 -16.26 11.69 4.25
CA TYR A 359 -17.43 12.37 4.79
C TYR A 359 -18.08 11.56 5.90
N ILE A 360 -18.65 12.27 6.85
CA ILE A 360 -19.72 11.76 7.70
C ILE A 360 -21.04 12.41 7.28
N GLU A 361 -22.17 11.93 7.78
CA GLU A 361 -23.44 12.60 7.53
C GLU A 361 -23.55 13.95 8.26
N PRO A 362 -24.26 14.94 7.69
CA PRO A 362 -24.91 14.91 6.37
C PRO A 362 -23.94 15.23 5.22
N LEU A 363 -23.94 14.38 4.17
CA LEU A 363 -22.99 14.44 3.05
C LEU A 363 -23.04 15.72 2.19
N SER A 364 -24.07 16.55 2.40
CA SER A 364 -24.26 17.84 1.73
C SER A 364 -23.55 18.99 2.44
N ASP A 365 -23.17 18.83 3.71
CA ASP A 365 -22.50 19.88 4.49
C ASP A 365 -20.98 19.80 4.27
N ILE A 366 -20.37 20.91 3.86
CA ILE A 366 -18.91 21.03 3.70
C ILE A 366 -18.14 20.80 5.02
N ASN A 367 -18.81 20.96 6.15
CA ASN A 367 -18.27 20.74 7.47
C ASN A 367 -18.23 19.28 7.90
N SER A 368 -18.90 18.40 7.16
CA SER A 368 -18.95 16.97 7.44
C SER A 368 -17.77 16.19 6.83
N SER A 369 -16.91 16.87 6.07
CA SER A 369 -15.65 16.30 5.60
C SER A 369 -14.62 16.28 6.72
N ILE A 370 -14.04 15.09 6.96
CA ILE A 370 -13.03 14.87 8.00
C ILE A 370 -11.61 14.76 7.41
N LEU A 371 -11.48 14.30 6.16
CA LEU A 371 -10.21 14.19 5.46
C LEU A 371 -10.37 14.44 3.96
N GLU A 372 -9.45 15.23 3.40
CA GLU A 372 -9.26 15.43 1.96
C GLU A 372 -7.86 14.98 1.57
N ILE A 373 -7.75 14.22 0.48
CA ILE A 373 -6.47 13.78 -0.08
C ILE A 373 -6.40 14.24 -1.54
N GLU A 374 -5.38 15.03 -1.83
CA GLU A 374 -5.01 15.43 -3.18
C GLU A 374 -3.75 14.67 -3.63
N CYS A 375 -3.87 13.89 -4.69
CA CYS A 375 -2.82 13.09 -5.27
C CYS A 375 -2.09 13.85 -6.38
N LYS A 376 -0.78 13.96 -6.25
CA LYS A 376 0.07 14.74 -7.13
C LYS A 376 1.19 13.91 -7.72
N GLN A 377 1.36 14.02 -9.03
CA GLN A 377 2.49 13.45 -9.75
C GLN A 377 3.04 14.50 -10.70
N TYR A 378 3.77 15.46 -10.15
CA TYR A 378 4.11 16.66 -10.91
C TYR A 378 5.35 16.55 -11.78
N LYS A 379 5.09 16.93 -13.03
CA LYS A 379 5.93 17.49 -14.09
C LYS A 379 7.10 18.40 -13.64
N GLN A 380 6.96 19.20 -12.59
CA GLN A 380 8.04 20.02 -12.03
C GLN A 380 7.62 20.50 -10.63
N GLN A 381 8.54 20.50 -9.66
CA GLN A 381 8.28 20.99 -8.30
C GLN A 381 7.86 22.46 -8.33
N ASN A 382 6.57 22.74 -8.27
CA ASN A 382 6.05 24.07 -8.01
C ASN A 382 5.46 24.12 -6.61
N SER A 383 6.34 24.26 -5.62
CA SER A 383 5.97 24.35 -4.21
C SER A 383 4.92 25.43 -3.93
N ASP A 384 4.89 26.51 -4.72
CA ASP A 384 3.86 27.55 -4.57
C ASP A 384 2.48 27.07 -5.04
N ASN A 385 2.42 26.26 -6.11
CA ASN A 385 1.16 25.66 -6.54
C ASN A 385 0.63 24.65 -5.52
N PHE A 386 1.52 23.89 -4.87
CA PHE A 386 1.11 22.89 -3.89
C PHE A 386 0.62 23.58 -2.61
N ALA A 387 1.35 24.60 -2.15
CA ALA A 387 0.91 25.43 -1.03
C ALA A 387 -0.46 26.06 -1.32
N ARG A 388 -0.66 26.65 -2.50
CA ARG A 388 -1.97 27.20 -2.91
C ARG A 388 -3.07 26.14 -2.99
N ALA A 389 -2.75 24.91 -3.40
CA ALA A 389 -3.71 23.81 -3.40
C ALA A 389 -4.14 23.46 -1.97
N LEU A 390 -3.20 23.28 -1.05
CA LEU A 390 -3.50 23.05 0.37
C LEU A 390 -4.42 24.15 0.93
N ILE A 391 -4.12 25.42 0.63
CA ILE A 391 -4.92 26.57 1.07
C ILE A 391 -6.34 26.56 0.47
N ASP A 392 -6.46 26.27 -0.83
CA ASP A 392 -7.78 26.21 -1.47
C ASP A 392 -8.64 25.08 -0.87
N TYR A 393 -8.05 23.90 -0.68
CA TYR A 393 -8.75 22.78 -0.05
C TYR A 393 -9.09 23.08 1.40
N SER A 394 -8.17 23.66 2.16
CA SER A 394 -8.40 24.05 3.54
C SER A 394 -9.57 25.04 3.63
N ASN A 395 -9.59 26.08 2.80
CA ASN A 395 -10.67 27.06 2.78
C ASN A 395 -12.01 26.47 2.33
N GLY A 396 -12.02 25.55 1.37
CA GLY A 396 -13.24 24.87 0.92
C GLY A 396 -13.74 23.80 1.88
N ARG A 397 -12.89 23.38 2.84
CA ARG A 397 -13.16 22.33 3.83
C ARG A 397 -12.72 22.76 5.22
N PRO A 398 -13.50 23.61 5.89
CA PRO A 398 -13.05 24.29 7.11
C PRO A 398 -12.64 23.36 8.25
N LYS A 399 -13.20 22.15 8.32
CA LYS A 399 -12.99 21.20 9.43
C LYS A 399 -12.19 19.95 9.05
N SER A 400 -11.82 19.83 7.78
CA SER A 400 -11.12 18.66 7.29
C SER A 400 -9.61 18.79 7.51
N GLN A 401 -8.99 17.65 7.81
CA GLN A 401 -7.58 17.45 7.51
C GLN A 401 -7.40 17.46 5.99
N VAL A 402 -6.30 18.04 5.51
CA VAL A 402 -6.02 18.22 4.08
C VAL A 402 -4.62 17.72 3.80
N PHE A 403 -4.54 16.60 3.10
CA PHE A 403 -3.30 15.92 2.74
C PHE A 403 -2.99 16.14 1.26
N LEU A 404 -1.76 16.57 0.98
CA LEU A 404 -1.20 16.52 -0.37
C LEU A 404 -0.23 15.36 -0.44
N VAL A 405 -0.52 14.38 -1.29
CA VAL A 405 0.22 13.12 -1.42
C VAL A 405 0.92 13.08 -2.77
N ASN A 406 2.25 12.94 -2.78
CA ASN A 406 3.03 13.03 -4.02
C ASN A 406 4.02 11.87 -4.23
N HIS A 407 4.11 11.37 -5.46
CA HIS A 407 4.98 10.23 -5.80
C HIS A 407 6.48 10.56 -5.65
N GLY A 408 6.91 11.72 -6.14
CA GLY A 408 8.33 12.10 -6.19
C GLY A 408 8.88 12.77 -4.94
N ASP A 409 10.20 12.94 -4.91
CA ASP A 409 10.89 13.65 -3.83
C ASP A 409 10.58 15.14 -3.91
N VAL A 410 9.99 15.69 -2.86
CA VAL A 410 9.70 17.13 -2.76
C VAL A 410 10.01 17.59 -1.35
N ASN A 411 10.51 18.81 -1.21
CA ASN A 411 10.73 19.39 0.11
C ASN A 411 9.39 19.83 0.73
N TYR A 412 8.68 18.87 1.31
CA TYR A 412 7.35 19.06 1.91
C TYR A 412 7.40 20.05 3.07
N LYS A 413 8.46 20.03 3.89
CA LYS A 413 8.68 21.03 4.94
C LYS A 413 8.68 22.46 4.39
N ASN A 414 9.18 22.69 3.17
CA ASN A 414 9.11 24.00 2.53
C ASN A 414 7.70 24.32 1.99
N ILE A 415 6.98 23.33 1.45
CA ILE A 415 5.59 23.51 0.99
C ILE A 415 4.69 23.87 2.17
N GLU A 416 4.77 23.10 3.25
CA GLU A 416 4.04 23.35 4.48
C GLU A 416 4.38 24.73 5.03
N LYS A 417 5.68 25.07 5.18
CA LYS A 417 6.10 26.41 5.60
C LYS A 417 5.53 27.52 4.72
N LYS A 418 5.40 27.31 3.41
CA LYS A 418 4.80 28.28 2.49
C LYS A 418 3.29 28.36 2.64
N ALA A 419 2.60 27.23 2.79
CA ALA A 419 1.17 27.19 3.06
C ALA A 419 0.87 27.90 4.38
N ILE A 420 1.61 27.54 5.44
CA ILE A 420 1.58 28.13 6.79
C ILE A 420 1.72 29.65 6.78
N LYS A 421 2.57 30.22 5.92
CA LYS A 421 2.72 31.69 5.83
C LYS A 421 1.49 32.41 5.27
N LEU A 422 0.63 31.68 4.56
CA LEU A 422 -0.50 32.22 3.81
C LEU A 422 -1.85 31.87 4.46
N VAL A 423 -1.86 31.03 5.50
CA VAL A 423 -3.07 30.64 6.24
C VAL A 423 -3.05 31.12 7.68
N ASN A 424 -4.23 31.21 8.28
CA ASN A 424 -4.36 31.49 9.71
C ASN A 424 -3.78 30.33 10.56
N ASP A 425 -3.52 30.55 11.84
CA ASP A 425 -2.88 29.54 12.71
C ASP A 425 -3.68 28.23 12.81
N PHE A 426 -5.00 28.31 12.69
CA PHE A 426 -5.92 27.17 12.73
C PHE A 426 -5.68 26.21 11.54
N ASP A 427 -5.44 26.75 10.35
CA ASP A 427 -5.21 25.97 9.14
C ASP A 427 -3.82 25.31 9.08
N LYS A 428 -2.87 25.79 9.90
CA LYS A 428 -1.48 25.28 9.91
C LYS A 428 -1.40 23.84 10.40
N LYS A 429 -2.23 23.46 11.38
CA LYS A 429 -2.18 22.12 11.99
C LYS A 429 -2.84 21.04 11.12
N ARG A 430 -3.76 21.43 10.24
CA ARG A 430 -4.59 20.52 9.44
C ARG A 430 -4.12 20.29 8.00
N CYS A 431 -3.12 21.04 7.55
CA CYS A 431 -2.55 20.87 6.21
C CYS A 431 -1.22 20.13 6.29
N LYS A 432 -1.16 18.91 5.76
CA LYS A 432 0.06 18.08 5.72
C LYS A 432 0.43 17.73 4.29
N ALA A 433 1.72 17.63 4.01
CA ALA A 433 2.19 17.20 2.70
C ALA A 433 3.14 16.01 2.82
N PHE A 434 2.84 14.96 2.08
CA PHE A 434 3.58 13.71 2.04
C PHE A 434 4.16 13.51 0.66
N GLY A 435 5.35 12.94 0.58
CA GLY A 435 5.75 12.32 -0.66
C GLY A 435 7.02 11.52 -0.57
N ASN A 436 7.56 11.14 -1.73
CA ASN A 436 8.16 9.80 -1.86
C ASN A 436 7.17 8.71 -1.43
N ILE A 437 5.87 8.94 -1.68
CA ILE A 437 4.81 7.99 -1.33
C ILE A 437 4.80 6.96 -2.45
N ILE A 438 5.43 5.83 -2.15
CA ILE A 438 5.57 4.64 -2.99
C ILE A 438 5.26 3.39 -2.16
N SER A 439 5.03 2.25 -2.80
CA SER A 439 4.72 1.00 -2.10
C SER A 439 5.73 0.67 -1.00
N ASN A 440 5.21 0.35 0.19
CA ASN A 440 5.96 -0.06 1.38
C ASN A 440 7.02 0.92 1.93
N SER A 441 7.05 2.19 1.49
CA SER A 441 7.96 3.20 2.05
C SER A 441 7.58 3.60 3.49
N LEU A 442 8.51 4.24 4.20
CA LEU A 442 8.25 4.76 5.54
C LEU A 442 7.17 5.86 5.50
N GLU A 443 7.23 6.70 4.48
CA GLU A 443 6.30 7.79 4.23
C GLU A 443 4.90 7.25 3.95
N THR A 444 4.77 6.13 3.22
CA THR A 444 3.46 5.49 3.00
C THR A 444 2.89 4.96 4.32
N LYS A 445 3.72 4.40 5.19
CA LYS A 445 3.30 3.96 6.53
C LYS A 445 2.91 5.16 7.42
N GLU A 446 3.61 6.28 7.30
CA GLU A 446 3.27 7.52 8.01
C GLU A 446 1.92 8.07 7.53
N LEU A 447 1.69 8.14 6.22
CA LEU A 447 0.39 8.50 5.65
C LEU A 447 -0.72 7.58 6.16
N GLN A 448 -0.49 6.26 6.18
CA GLN A 448 -1.47 5.30 6.68
C GLN A 448 -1.81 5.52 8.16
N LYS A 449 -0.80 5.79 9.01
CA LYS A 449 -1.00 6.12 10.43
C LYS A 449 -1.81 7.40 10.63
N GLU A 450 -1.54 8.41 9.81
CA GLU A 450 -2.24 9.69 9.85
C GLU A 450 -3.71 9.55 9.44
N ILE A 451 -3.99 8.77 8.38
CA ILE A 451 -5.37 8.41 8.00
C ILE A 451 -6.04 7.63 9.14
N GLU A 452 -5.36 6.63 9.71
CA GLU A 452 -5.88 5.80 10.80
C GLU A 452 -6.22 6.61 12.04
N SER A 453 -5.38 7.57 12.43
CA SER A 453 -5.65 8.48 13.55
C SER A 453 -6.94 9.26 13.32
N ILE A 454 -7.14 9.82 12.12
CA ILE A 454 -8.37 10.58 11.80
C ILE A 454 -9.62 9.70 11.91
N LEU A 455 -9.53 8.45 11.47
CA LEU A 455 -10.63 7.50 11.56
C LEU A 455 -10.92 7.12 13.02
N LEU A 456 -9.90 6.94 13.86
CA LEU A 456 -10.04 6.58 15.28
C LEU A 456 -10.47 7.75 16.17
N ASP A 457 -10.12 8.98 15.81
CA ASP A 457 -10.33 10.16 16.64
C ASP A 457 -11.68 10.85 16.38
N THR A 458 -12.54 10.30 15.52
CA THR A 458 -13.83 10.89 15.13
C THR A 458 -15.02 10.22 15.82
N TYR A 459 -15.76 10.98 16.64
CA TYR A 459 -16.95 10.48 17.38
C TYR A 459 -18.22 11.28 17.07
N LEU A 460 -19.39 10.61 17.01
CA LEU A 460 -20.69 11.26 17.14
C LEU A 460 -21.10 11.29 18.59
N ILE A 461 -21.56 12.45 19.04
CA ILE A 461 -22.19 12.57 20.35
C ILE A 461 -23.49 13.34 20.21
N SER A 462 -24.44 13.01 21.08
CA SER A 462 -25.70 13.75 21.18
C SER A 462 -25.52 14.99 22.06
N GLU A 463 -26.45 15.95 21.99
CA GLU A 463 -26.47 17.10 22.92
C GLU A 463 -26.46 16.69 24.40
N ASN A 464 -27.02 15.51 24.69
CA ASN A 464 -27.17 15.00 26.04
C ASN A 464 -26.07 14.01 26.43
N SER A 465 -25.14 13.71 25.52
CA SER A 465 -24.05 12.79 25.81
C SER A 465 -23.18 13.37 26.91
N LYS A 466 -22.83 12.51 27.86
CA LYS A 466 -21.94 12.85 28.97
C LYS A 466 -20.54 12.43 28.62
N ILE A 467 -19.63 13.39 28.58
CA ILE A 467 -18.21 13.14 28.38
C ILE A 467 -17.54 13.15 29.75
N LYS A 468 -16.73 12.14 30.03
CA LYS A 468 -15.92 12.04 31.24
C LYS A 468 -14.46 11.90 30.85
N VAL A 469 -13.60 12.71 31.46
CA VAL A 469 -12.15 12.63 31.35
C VAL A 469 -11.60 12.27 32.71
N LYS A 470 -10.85 11.17 32.77
CA LYS A 470 -10.32 10.60 33.99
C LYS A 470 -8.81 10.55 33.93
N LEU A 471 -8.17 11.17 34.90
CA LEU A 471 -6.72 11.10 35.11
C LEU A 471 -6.42 10.07 36.19
N THR A 472 -5.50 9.14 35.92
CA THR A 472 -4.95 8.20 36.90
C THR A 472 -3.43 8.18 36.79
N TRP A 473 -2.75 7.85 37.88
CA TRP A 473 -1.29 7.75 37.91
C TRP A 473 -0.84 6.76 38.99
N GLY A 474 0.46 6.68 39.23
CA GLY A 474 1.09 5.85 40.23
C GLY A 474 1.24 6.59 41.55
N ILE A 475 2.15 6.11 42.40
CA ILE A 475 2.41 6.74 43.71
C ILE A 475 3.20 8.06 43.59
N ASN A 476 3.97 8.22 42.51
CA ASN A 476 4.79 9.38 42.24
C ASN A 476 4.50 9.86 40.79
N PRO A 477 4.36 11.17 40.53
CA PRO A 477 4.20 12.25 41.52
C PRO A 477 2.97 12.03 42.42
N LYS A 478 2.98 12.64 43.60
CA LYS A 478 1.87 12.48 44.56
C LYS A 478 0.63 13.25 44.15
N ASP A 479 0.81 14.36 43.45
CA ASP A 479 -0.25 15.33 43.22
C ASP A 479 -0.20 15.77 41.75
N LEU A 480 -1.16 15.29 40.98
CA LEU A 480 -1.34 15.66 39.59
C LEU A 480 -2.73 16.25 39.41
N ASP A 481 -2.76 17.47 38.89
CA ASP A 481 -3.99 18.22 38.67
C ASP A 481 -4.48 18.04 37.22
N LEU A 482 -5.64 17.44 37.04
CA LEU A 482 -6.39 17.49 35.78
C LEU A 482 -7.02 18.87 35.61
N SER A 483 -6.71 19.51 34.50
CA SER A 483 -7.27 20.82 34.15
C SER A 483 -7.85 20.82 32.74
N CYS A 484 -8.89 21.63 32.53
CA CYS A 484 -9.51 21.84 31.23
C CYS A 484 -9.71 23.32 30.96
N ASP A 485 -9.02 23.83 29.95
CA ASP A 485 -9.30 25.13 29.37
C ASP A 485 -10.45 24.98 28.36
N PHE A 486 -11.60 25.53 28.73
CA PHE A 486 -12.80 25.58 27.90
C PHE A 486 -12.86 26.90 27.13
N ASP A 487 -12.98 26.81 25.81
CA ASP A 487 -13.22 27.93 24.90
C ASP A 487 -14.54 27.70 24.14
N GLY A 488 -15.64 28.17 24.76
CA GLY A 488 -16.98 28.13 24.20
C GLY A 488 -17.64 29.51 24.25
N SER A 489 -18.67 29.69 25.08
CA SER A 489 -19.33 31.01 25.25
C SER A 489 -18.46 32.04 25.99
N ALA A 490 -17.45 31.57 26.74
CA ALA A 490 -16.44 32.35 27.43
C ALA A 490 -15.21 31.45 27.66
N LYS A 491 -14.02 32.05 27.76
CA LYS A 491 -12.81 31.32 28.17
C LYS A 491 -12.89 31.04 29.68
N TYR A 492 -12.82 29.78 30.08
CA TYR A 492 -12.88 29.36 31.48
C TYR A 492 -11.98 28.16 31.74
N THR A 493 -11.34 28.09 32.90
CA THR A 493 -10.50 26.94 33.29
C THR A 493 -11.18 26.17 34.41
N ILE A 494 -11.42 24.89 34.17
CA ILE A 494 -11.95 23.92 35.14
C ILE A 494 -10.78 23.17 35.77
N ASN A 495 -10.72 23.15 37.10
CA ASN A 495 -9.71 22.45 37.90
C ASN A 495 -10.16 22.40 39.37
N TYR A 496 -9.29 21.95 40.28
CA TYR A 496 -9.58 21.86 41.71
C TYR A 496 -10.04 23.18 42.36
N LYS A 497 -9.61 24.35 41.83
CA LYS A 497 -10.03 25.68 42.32
C LYS A 497 -11.39 26.09 41.75
N ASN A 498 -11.62 25.80 40.48
CA ASN A 498 -12.80 26.18 39.72
C ASN A 498 -13.58 24.91 39.31
N LYS A 499 -14.28 24.31 40.28
CA LYS A 499 -14.82 22.97 40.12
C LYS A 499 -16.02 22.84 39.19
N SER A 500 -16.62 23.94 38.72
CA SER A 500 -17.77 23.83 37.82
C SER A 500 -17.97 25.08 36.96
N PHE A 501 -18.67 24.89 35.84
CA PHE A 501 -19.13 25.98 34.98
C PHE A 501 -20.55 25.70 34.47
N ASN A 502 -21.45 26.65 34.72
CA ASN A 502 -22.84 26.68 34.21
C ASN A 502 -23.62 25.36 34.40
N ASN A 503 -23.36 24.60 35.47
CA ASN A 503 -23.97 23.29 35.74
C ASN A 503 -23.87 22.27 34.59
N LYS A 504 -22.88 22.43 33.72
CA LYS A 504 -22.65 21.55 32.56
C LYS A 504 -21.25 20.97 32.52
N ILE A 505 -20.30 21.54 33.27
CA ILE A 505 -18.94 21.03 33.40
C ILE A 505 -18.64 20.96 34.90
N PHE A 506 -18.09 19.83 35.36
CA PHE A 506 -17.85 19.54 36.76
C PHE A 506 -16.50 18.84 36.93
N PHE A 507 -15.71 19.31 37.87
CA PHE A 507 -14.56 18.62 38.44
C PHE A 507 -15.03 17.94 39.73
N LYS A 508 -14.81 16.62 39.86
CA LYS A 508 -15.33 15.86 41.00
C LYS A 508 -14.51 16.06 42.27
N ASP A 509 -13.36 15.38 42.33
CA ASP A 509 -12.53 15.27 43.51
C ASP A 509 -11.08 15.57 43.16
N ASP A 510 -10.40 16.24 44.10
CA ASP A 510 -9.01 16.65 44.03
C ASP A 510 -8.19 15.64 44.85
N ILE A 511 -7.23 14.97 44.21
CA ILE A 511 -6.51 13.83 44.78
C ILE A 511 -5.01 14.14 44.86
N THR A 512 -4.54 14.41 46.08
CA THR A 512 -3.18 14.90 46.34
C THR A 512 -2.22 13.85 46.93
N ASN A 513 -2.64 12.59 47.03
CA ASN A 513 -1.91 11.53 47.75
C ASN A 513 -1.39 10.38 46.86
N GLY A 514 -1.45 10.54 45.54
CA GLY A 514 -1.06 9.55 44.54
C GLY A 514 -2.26 8.75 44.02
N TYR A 515 -2.05 8.02 42.93
CA TYR A 515 -3.00 7.08 42.32
C TYR A 515 -4.24 7.67 41.62
N GLY A 516 -4.61 8.93 41.87
CA GLY A 516 -5.88 9.50 41.40
C GLY A 516 -7.09 8.69 41.89
N PRO A 517 -8.23 8.69 41.19
CA PRO A 517 -8.48 9.41 39.94
C PRO A 517 -8.93 10.86 40.17
N GLU A 518 -8.53 11.76 39.27
CA GLU A 518 -9.23 13.03 39.09
C GLU A 518 -10.15 12.95 37.87
N GLU A 519 -11.33 13.55 37.97
CA GLU A 519 -12.36 13.45 36.95
C GLU A 519 -12.98 14.80 36.59
N ILE A 520 -13.02 15.10 35.30
CA ILE A 520 -13.83 16.17 34.72
C ILE A 520 -14.96 15.54 33.91
N GLU A 521 -16.20 15.87 34.25
CA GLU A 521 -17.40 15.49 33.50
C GLU A 521 -18.06 16.70 32.86
N PHE A 522 -18.54 16.55 31.65
CA PHE A 522 -19.31 17.60 30.99
C PHE A 522 -20.34 17.11 30.00
N THR A 523 -21.38 17.92 29.83
CA THR A 523 -22.28 17.85 28.69
C THR A 523 -21.80 18.78 27.58
N VAL A 524 -22.11 18.40 26.36
CA VAL A 524 -21.67 19.03 25.12
C VAL A 524 -22.08 20.51 25.03
N TYR A 525 -21.11 21.37 24.69
CA TYR A 525 -21.37 22.75 24.25
C TYR A 525 -21.18 22.88 22.74
N GLU A 526 -22.03 23.67 22.09
CA GLU A 526 -21.98 23.85 20.64
C GLU A 526 -20.70 24.58 20.21
N ASN A 527 -19.98 24.02 19.24
CA ASN A 527 -18.78 24.61 18.65
C ASN A 527 -17.70 24.99 19.68
N ALA A 528 -17.63 24.24 20.79
CA ALA A 528 -16.71 24.50 21.89
C ALA A 528 -15.42 23.68 21.76
N LYS A 529 -14.36 24.22 22.36
CA LYS A 529 -13.07 23.55 22.48
C LYS A 529 -12.71 23.30 23.93
N TYR A 530 -12.10 22.15 24.19
CA TYR A 530 -11.69 21.72 25.52
C TYR A 530 -10.23 21.29 25.45
N ASN A 531 -9.33 22.13 25.95
CA ASN A 531 -7.91 21.81 26.04
C ASN A 531 -7.62 21.18 27.39
N PHE A 532 -7.39 19.87 27.41
CA PHE A 532 -7.04 19.12 28.61
C PHE A 532 -5.53 19.12 28.80
N PHE A 533 -5.11 19.43 30.02
CA PHE A 533 -3.72 19.41 30.43
C PHE A 533 -3.59 18.90 31.86
N VAL A 534 -2.44 18.32 32.17
CA VAL A 534 -2.11 17.83 33.50
C VAL A 534 -0.97 18.67 34.06
N ASN A 535 -1.09 19.12 35.31
CA ASN A 535 -0.02 19.83 36.00
C ASN A 535 0.55 18.97 37.12
N ASP A 536 1.87 19.00 37.28
CA ASP A 536 2.52 18.51 38.49
C ASP A 536 2.61 19.64 39.51
N TYR A 537 1.73 19.61 40.51
CA TYR A 537 1.65 20.65 41.53
C TYR A 537 2.96 20.80 42.32
N HIS A 538 3.68 19.69 42.51
CA HIS A 538 4.91 19.64 43.27
C HIS A 538 6.17 19.86 42.41
N LYS A 539 6.04 20.01 41.10
CA LYS A 539 7.15 20.25 40.17
C LYS A 539 8.25 19.22 40.36
N THR A 540 7.87 17.95 40.45
CA THR A 540 8.77 16.82 40.71
C THR A 540 9.75 16.54 39.55
N LYS A 541 9.58 17.25 38.41
CA LYS A 541 10.45 17.24 37.23
C LYS A 541 10.56 15.87 36.56
N GLY A 542 9.41 15.24 36.30
CA GLY A 542 9.34 14.12 35.36
C GLY A 542 8.22 13.13 35.65
N LEU A 543 7.79 12.43 34.60
CA LEU A 543 6.75 11.40 34.64
C LEU A 543 7.31 9.98 34.81
N LYS A 544 8.58 9.86 35.21
CA LYS A 544 9.25 8.58 35.38
C LYS A 544 8.52 7.71 36.40
N ASP A 545 8.13 6.51 35.98
CA ASP A 545 7.33 5.54 36.76
C ASP A 545 5.94 6.04 37.19
N SER A 546 5.48 7.17 36.64
CA SER A 546 4.19 7.75 37.00
C SER A 546 3.01 6.93 36.53
N LYS A 547 3.16 6.07 35.52
CA LYS A 547 2.05 5.32 34.90
C LYS A 547 0.84 6.23 34.63
N LEU A 548 1.12 7.49 34.28
CA LEU A 548 0.10 8.51 34.09
C LEU A 548 -0.74 8.13 32.87
N LYS A 549 -2.04 8.06 33.09
CA LYS A 549 -3.02 7.66 32.09
C LYS A 549 -4.22 8.59 32.13
N VAL A 550 -4.59 9.13 30.97
CA VAL A 550 -5.81 9.92 30.77
C VAL A 550 -6.78 9.15 29.89
N GLU A 551 -7.97 8.89 30.43
CA GLU A 551 -9.02 8.10 29.78
C GLU A 551 -10.23 8.99 29.47
N PHE A 552 -10.78 8.84 28.28
CA PHE A 552 -11.96 9.58 27.81
C PHE A 552 -13.11 8.61 27.62
N PHE A 553 -14.27 8.98 28.14
CA PHE A 553 -15.49 8.20 28.05
C PHE A 553 -16.62 9.03 27.44
N ILE A 554 -17.43 8.41 26.60
CA ILE A 554 -18.73 8.93 26.17
C ILE A 554 -19.79 7.99 26.74
N ASP A 555 -20.72 8.51 27.53
CA ASP A 555 -21.86 7.74 28.05
C ASP A 555 -21.44 6.41 28.72
N GLU A 556 -20.34 6.47 29.49
CA GLU A 556 -19.66 5.35 30.19
C GLU A 556 -18.85 4.38 29.31
N GLU A 557 -18.85 4.54 27.99
CA GLU A 557 -17.98 3.77 27.09
C GLU A 557 -16.60 4.40 26.99
N LEU A 558 -15.54 3.63 27.24
CA LEU A 558 -14.16 4.09 27.04
C LEU A 558 -13.88 4.22 25.55
N ILE A 559 -13.56 5.44 25.11
CA ILE A 559 -13.32 5.74 23.69
C ILE A 559 -11.85 6.06 23.39
N LYS A 560 -11.09 6.61 24.34
CA LYS A 560 -9.68 6.93 24.15
C LYS A 560 -8.93 6.78 25.46
N SER A 561 -7.70 6.29 25.37
CA SER A 561 -6.76 6.18 26.48
C SER A 561 -5.40 6.70 26.02
N ILE A 562 -4.83 7.64 26.76
CA ILE A 562 -3.51 8.23 26.50
C ILE A 562 -2.62 7.91 27.69
N GLU A 563 -1.54 7.19 27.46
CA GLU A 563 -0.49 6.95 28.45
C GLU A 563 0.67 7.90 28.16
N LEU A 564 1.10 8.65 29.17
CA LEU A 564 2.27 9.52 29.08
C LEU A 564 3.48 8.78 29.65
N ASP A 565 4.59 8.78 28.90
CA ASP A 565 5.85 8.16 29.29
C ASP A 565 7.00 9.17 29.40
N GLU A 566 8.22 8.67 29.63
CA GLU A 566 9.44 9.48 29.78
C GLU A 566 9.79 10.33 28.53
N SER A 567 9.11 10.15 27.40
CA SER A 567 9.35 10.93 26.18
C SER A 567 8.73 12.34 26.22
N PHE A 568 7.81 12.59 27.14
CA PHE A 568 7.26 13.92 27.40
C PHE A 568 8.23 14.73 28.27
N THR A 569 8.49 15.98 27.89
CA THR A 569 9.57 16.85 28.41
C THR A 569 9.55 17.07 29.93
N GLU A 570 10.65 17.60 30.50
CA GLU A 570 10.78 18.08 31.89
C GLU A 570 9.92 19.35 32.15
N GLU A 571 8.68 19.39 31.67
CA GLU A 571 7.73 20.46 31.92
C GLU A 571 6.89 20.15 33.15
N ASP A 572 6.40 21.19 33.85
CA ASP A 572 5.47 21.02 34.97
C ASP A 572 4.00 20.90 34.49
N ILE A 573 3.78 21.06 33.19
CA ILE A 573 2.47 21.09 32.53
C ILE A 573 2.55 20.27 31.24
N TRP A 574 1.69 19.28 31.10
CA TRP A 574 1.60 18.46 29.90
C TRP A 574 0.25 18.70 29.21
N ASN A 575 0.26 19.26 28.00
CA ASN A 575 -0.93 19.32 27.17
C ASN A 575 -1.26 17.92 26.68
N ILE A 576 -2.44 17.42 27.03
CA ILE A 576 -2.85 16.04 26.75
C ILE A 576 -3.57 15.95 25.42
N CYS A 577 -4.60 16.77 25.26
CA CYS A 577 -5.35 16.82 24.01
C CYS A 577 -6.21 18.09 23.95
N LEU A 578 -6.49 18.52 22.73
CA LEU A 578 -7.54 19.47 22.41
C LEU A 578 -8.74 18.71 21.84
N LEU A 579 -9.86 18.75 22.55
CA LEU A 579 -11.10 18.14 22.13
C LEU A 579 -11.98 19.21 21.47
N ASN A 580 -12.25 19.03 20.19
CA ASN A 580 -13.08 19.94 19.39
C ASN A 580 -14.48 19.37 19.26
N ILE A 581 -15.47 20.10 19.78
CA ILE A 581 -16.89 19.78 19.60
C ILE A 581 -17.48 20.69 18.56
N ILE A 582 -18.13 20.11 17.56
CA ILE A 582 -18.64 20.82 16.42
C ILE A 582 -20.09 20.43 16.21
N LYS A 583 -21.00 21.40 16.16
CA LYS A 583 -22.41 21.11 15.89
C LYS A 583 -22.60 20.69 14.42
N LEU A 584 -23.27 19.56 14.20
CA LEU A 584 -23.66 19.07 12.88
C LEU A 584 -25.10 19.46 12.56
N ASN A 585 -26.01 19.21 13.50
CA ASN A 585 -27.42 19.57 13.39
C ASN A 585 -28.01 19.88 14.78
N ASN A 586 -29.34 19.96 14.89
CA ASN A 586 -30.01 20.38 16.12
C ASN A 586 -29.79 19.45 17.33
N LYS A 587 -29.31 18.21 17.16
CA LYS A 587 -29.14 17.25 18.27
C LYS A 587 -27.81 16.51 18.27
N GLU A 588 -26.99 16.71 17.24
CA GLU A 588 -25.80 15.91 16.98
C GLU A 588 -24.55 16.78 16.82
N TYR A 589 -23.47 16.30 17.42
CA TYR A 589 -22.17 16.96 17.45
C TYR A 589 -21.07 15.99 17.04
N PHE A 590 -20.07 16.54 16.38
CA PHE A 590 -18.81 15.89 16.09
C PHE A 590 -17.83 16.20 17.22
N MET A 591 -17.16 15.16 17.71
CA MET A 591 -16.08 15.29 18.67
C MET A 591 -14.81 14.71 18.08
N ASN A 592 -13.72 15.49 18.12
CA ASN A 592 -12.41 15.07 17.63
C ASN A 592 -11.30 15.38 18.63
N PHE A 593 -10.33 14.47 18.70
CA PHE A 593 -9.09 14.62 19.46
C PHE A 593 -7.98 15.20 18.58
N GLU A 594 -7.40 16.31 19.02
CA GLU A 594 -6.10 16.76 18.53
C GLU A 594 -5.07 16.51 19.65
N LEU A 595 -4.16 15.56 19.45
CA LEU A 595 -3.07 15.23 20.38
C LEU A 595 -1.88 16.18 20.22
#